data_AF-A0A140LA18-F1
#
_entry.id   AF-A0A140LA18-F1
#
_cell.length_a   1.000
_cell.length_b   1.000
_cell.length_c   1.000
_cell.angle_alpha   90.00
_cell.angle_beta   90.00
_cell.angle_gamma   90.00
#
_symmetry.space_group_name_H-M   'P 1'
#
loop_
_entity.id
_entity.type
_entity.pdbx_description
1 polymer ?
#
loop_
_entity_poly.entity_id
_entity_poly.type
_entity_poly.pdbx_seq_one_letter_code
_entity_poly.pdbx_strand_id
1 'polypeptide(L)' 'MAKKCNGDRPKKDDKSILKEIEEAKEELQIAEKAFQWAKNEPEEIDAAIARLEAAMIRYNVLIRKAKDMGIKKEIWPQ' A
#
# COMPACT_ATOMS: atom_id res chain seq x y z
N MET A 1 19.48 3.59 -36.44
CA MET A 1 18.31 3.39 -35.54
C MET A 1 18.79 3.60 -34.12
N ALA A 2 18.55 4.79 -33.54
CA ALA A 2 19.01 5.10 -32.20
C ALA A 2 18.11 4.38 -31.17
N LYS A 3 18.65 3.39 -30.46
CA LYS A 3 18.02 2.80 -29.27
C LYS A 3 17.93 3.89 -28.21
N LYS A 4 16.74 4.42 -27.99
CA LYS A 4 16.42 5.34 -26.91
C LYS A 4 16.21 4.50 -25.64
N CYS A 5 17.30 4.21 -24.92
CA CYS A 5 17.19 3.68 -23.57
C CYS A 5 16.74 4.84 -22.67
N ASN A 6 15.43 4.99 -22.47
CA ASN A 6 14.91 5.87 -21.44
C ASN A 6 15.10 5.15 -20.10
N GLY A 7 16.31 5.28 -19.55
CA GLY A 7 16.62 4.85 -18.20
C GLY A 7 16.09 5.87 -17.22
N ASP A 8 14.78 5.84 -16.95
CA ASP A 8 14.23 6.44 -15.74
C ASP A 8 14.74 5.62 -14.55
N ARG A 9 15.95 5.98 -14.09
CA ARG A 9 16.47 5.51 -12.82
C ARG A 9 15.50 6.02 -11.76
N PRO A 10 14.82 5.14 -10.98
CA PRO A 10 13.97 5.60 -9.89
C PRO A 10 14.83 6.44 -8.95
N LYS A 11 14.39 7.69 -8.71
CA LYS A 11 15.04 8.57 -7.74
C LYS A 11 14.99 7.87 -6.38
N LYS A 12 15.93 8.20 -5.50
CA LYS A 12 16.04 7.56 -4.17
C LYS A 12 14.71 7.62 -3.40
N ASP A 13 13.96 8.69 -3.63
CA ASP A 13 12.63 8.96 -3.06
C ASP A 13 11.55 8.01 -3.61
N ASP A 14 11.62 7.65 -4.90
CA ASP A 14 10.68 6.72 -5.53
C ASP A 14 10.80 5.31 -4.94
N LYS A 15 12.03 4.88 -4.62
CA LYS A 15 12.27 3.59 -3.95
C LYS A 15 11.76 3.60 -2.52
N SER A 16 11.83 4.73 -1.82
CA SER A 16 11.32 4.86 -0.45
C SER A 16 9.81 4.69 -0.42
N ILE A 17 9.08 5.41 -1.28
CA ILE A 17 7.62 5.32 -1.25
C ILE A 17 7.10 3.97 -1.73
N LEU A 18 7.78 3.34 -2.70
CA LEU A 18 7.39 2.01 -3.15
C LEU A 18 7.55 0.96 -2.04
N LYS A 19 8.59 1.08 -1.21
CA LYS A 19 8.77 0.25 -0.02
C LYS A 19 7.69 0.51 1.02
N GLU A 20 7.38 1.78 1.31
CA GLU A 20 6.30 2.14 2.24
C GLU A 20 4.93 1.62 1.78
N ILE A 21 4.67 1.61 0.47
CA ILE A 21 3.44 1.06 -0.11
C ILE A 21 3.38 -0.45 0.05
N GLU A 22 4.51 -1.13 -0.13
CA GLU A 22 4.60 -2.58 0.05
C GLU A 22 4.40 -2.97 1.52
N GLU A 23 5.02 -2.24 2.44
CA GLU A 23 4.81 -2.41 3.89
C GLU A 23 3.35 -2.15 4.29
N ALA A 24 2.73 -1.07 3.78
CA ALA A 24 1.32 -0.78 4.05
C ALA A 24 0.37 -1.85 3.46
N LYS A 25 0.73 -2.46 2.32
CA LYS A 25 -0.03 -3.57 1.74
C LYS A 25 0.08 -4.83 2.60
N GLU A 26 1.28 -5.12 3.11
CA GLU A 26 1.51 -6.26 4.00
C GLU A 26 0.76 -6.08 5.32
N GLU A 27 0.79 -4.88 5.91
CA GLU A 27 -0.02 -4.51 7.07
C GLU A 27 -1.52 -4.72 6.83
N LEU A 28 -2.03 -4.29 5.67
CA LEU A 28 -3.44 -4.49 5.31
C LEU A 28 -3.79 -5.99 5.25
N GLN A 29 -2.94 -6.81 4.63
CA GLN A 29 -3.15 -8.27 4.57
C GLN A 29 -3.08 -8.93 5.96
N ILE A 30 -2.22 -8.44 6.84
CA ILE A 30 -2.13 -8.92 8.22
C ILE A 30 -3.40 -8.53 8.98
N ALA A 31 -3.91 -7.30 8.82
CA ALA A 31 -5.14 -6.84 9.44
C ALA A 31 -6.37 -7.63 8.93
N GLU A 32 -6.45 -7.91 7.62
CA GLU A 32 -7.46 -8.78 7.03
C GLU A 32 -7.44 -10.18 7.66
N LYS A 33 -6.25 -10.79 7.76
CA LYS A 33 -6.09 -12.08 8.41
C LYS A 33 -6.49 -12.02 9.88
N ALA A 34 -6.05 -11.00 10.62
CA ALA A 34 -6.39 -10.84 12.02
C ALA A 34 -7.90 -10.73 12.26
N PHE A 35 -8.61 -10.02 11.38
CA PHE A 35 -10.07 -9.94 11.41
C PHE A 35 -10.73 -11.31 11.22
N GLN A 36 -10.19 -12.18 10.35
CA GLN A 36 -10.70 -13.55 10.18
C GLN A 36 -10.50 -14.43 11.44
N TRP A 37 -9.53 -14.10 12.29
CA TRP A 37 -9.26 -14.83 13.53
C TRP A 37 -9.97 -14.27 14.77
N ALA A 38 -10.59 -13.08 14.68
CA ALA A 38 -11.32 -12.47 15.78
C ALA A 38 -12.47 -13.39 16.22
N LYS A 39 -12.45 -13.82 17.48
CA LYS A 39 -13.35 -14.87 17.98
C LYS A 39 -14.66 -14.27 18.48
N ASN A 40 -15.52 -13.80 17.57
CA ASN A 40 -16.93 -13.46 17.81
C ASN A 40 -17.27 -12.52 18.99
N GLU A 41 -16.28 -11.99 19.71
CA GLU A 41 -16.43 -10.97 20.73
C GLU A 41 -16.62 -9.62 20.03
N PRO A 42 -17.71 -8.88 20.30
CA PRO A 42 -18.03 -7.63 19.59
C PRO A 42 -16.88 -6.62 19.63
N GLU A 43 -16.21 -6.51 20.77
CA GLU A 43 -15.12 -5.57 21.02
C GLU A 43 -13.85 -5.94 20.23
N GLU A 44 -13.59 -7.24 20.05
CA GLU A 44 -12.47 -7.71 19.22
C GLU A 44 -12.75 -7.48 17.73
N ILE A 45 -14.00 -7.67 17.30
CA ILE A 45 -14.46 -7.41 15.93
C ILE A 45 -14.31 -5.91 15.63
N ASP A 46 -14.81 -5.04 16.49
CA ASP A 46 -14.72 -3.58 16.32
C ASP A 46 -13.27 -3.12 16.28
N ALA A 47 -12.41 -3.65 17.17
CA ALA A 47 -10.99 -3.35 17.16
C ALA A 47 -10.29 -3.83 15.88
N ALA A 48 -10.70 -4.98 15.34
CA ALA A 48 -10.16 -5.50 14.09
C ALA A 48 -10.64 -4.70 12.86
N ILE A 49 -11.89 -4.24 12.83
CA ILE A 49 -12.43 -3.34 11.80
C ILE A 49 -11.67 -2.02 11.80
N ALA A 50 -11.52 -1.37 12.96
CA ALA A 50 -10.81 -0.10 13.06
C ALA A 50 -9.35 -0.19 12.56
N ARG A 51 -8.67 -1.31 12.85
CA ARG A 51 -7.32 -1.57 12.34
C ARG A 51 -7.28 -1.76 10.82
N LEU A 52 -8.25 -2.48 10.28
CA LEU A 52 -8.43 -2.68 8.84
C LEU A 52 -8.63 -1.34 8.11
N GLU A 53 -9.55 -0.51 8.61
CA GLU A 53 -9.83 0.80 8.05
C GLU A 53 -8.58 1.71 8.10
N ALA A 54 -7.86 1.73 9.23
CA ALA A 54 -6.64 2.49 9.37
C ALA A 54 -5.55 2.05 8.37
N ALA A 55 -5.35 0.73 8.20
CA ALA A 55 -4.40 0.18 7.23
C ALA A 55 -4.81 0.53 5.78
N MET A 56 -6.10 0.46 5.47
CA MET A 56 -6.64 0.79 4.13
C MET A 56 -6.46 2.28 3.81
N ILE A 57 -6.74 3.16 4.78
CA ILE A 57 -6.50 4.61 4.64
C ILE A 57 -5.01 4.88 4.41
N ARG A 58 -4.12 4.25 5.20
CA ARG A 58 -2.67 4.43 5.08
C ARG A 58 -2.17 4.01 3.70
N TYR A 59 -2.58 2.83 3.22
CA TYR A 59 -2.27 2.35 1.88
C TYR A 59 -2.73 3.36 0.82
N ASN A 60 -3.99 3.77 0.86
CA ASN A 60 -4.57 4.71 -0.12
C ASN A 60 -3.86 6.07 -0.15
N VAL A 61 -3.46 6.61 1.00
CA VAL A 61 -2.69 7.86 1.08
C VAL A 61 -1.34 7.70 0.38
N LEU A 62 -0.66 6.57 0.58
CA LEU A 62 0.62 6.30 -0.07
C LEU A 62 0.46 6.10 -1.59
N ILE A 63 -0.62 5.46 -2.06
CA ILE A 63 -0.95 5.38 -3.49
C ILE A 63 -1.13 6.78 -4.07
N ARG A 64 -1.89 7.65 -3.41
CA ARG A 64 -2.11 9.04 -3.85
C ARG A 64 -0.79 9.80 -3.93
N LYS A 65 0.04 9.73 -2.88
CA LYS A 65 1.38 10.35 -2.88
C LYS A 65 2.26 9.83 -4.03
N ALA A 66 2.24 8.52 -4.30
CA ALA A 66 3.02 7.97 -5.42
C ALA A 66 2.52 8.43 -6.78
N LYS A 67 1.18 8.54 -6.96
CA LYS A 67 0.57 9.12 -8.16
C LYS A 67 0.96 10.59 -8.34
N ASP A 68 0.94 11.39 -7.27
CA ASP A 68 1.32 12.80 -7.28
C ASP A 68 2.81 12.99 -7.63
N MET A 69 3.67 12.06 -7.23
CA MET A 69 5.09 12.04 -7.61
C MET A 69 5.34 11.52 -9.04
N GLY A 70 4.29 11.17 -9.78
CA GLY A 70 4.41 10.68 -11.15
C GLY A 70 4.94 9.25 -11.26
N ILE A 71 4.95 8.48 -10.16
CA ILE A 71 5.38 7.08 -10.14
C ILE A 71 4.28 6.25 -10.78
N LYS A 72 4.37 6.07 -12.09
CA LYS A 72 3.53 5.16 -12.85
C LYS A 72 4.04 3.73 -12.65
N LYS A 73 3.64 3.08 -11.57
CA LYS A 73 3.67 1.62 -11.51
C LYS A 73 2.70 1.12 -12.58
N GLU A 74 3.17 0.38 -13.58
CA GLU A 74 2.36 -0.23 -14.65
C GLU A 74 1.36 -1.29 -14.12
N ILE A 75 1.19 -1.37 -12.79
CA ILE A 75 0.57 -2.47 -12.05
C ILE A 75 -0.12 -1.95 -10.77
N TRP A 76 -0.81 -0.81 -10.82
CA TRP A 76 -1.76 -0.49 -9.75
C TRP A 76 -3.08 -1.21 -10.06
N PRO A 77 -3.65 -2.01 -9.14
CA PRO A 77 -4.97 -2.58 -9.36
C PRO A 77 -5.98 -1.44 -9.56
N GLN A 78 -6.80 -1.58 -10.60
CA GLN A 78 -7.95 -0.72 -10.92
C GLN A 78 -9.06 -0.91 -9.89
#